data_AF-A0A8T3S3A9-F1
#
_entry.id   AF-A0A8T3S3A9-F1
#
_cell.length_a   1.000
_cell.length_b   1.000
_cell.length_c   1.000
_cell.angle_alpha   90.00
_cell.angle_beta   90.00
_cell.angle_gamma   90.00
#
_symmetry.space_group_name_H-M   'P 1'
#
loop_
_entity.id
_entity.type
_entity.pdbx_description
1 polymer ?
#
loop_
_entity_poly.entity_id
_entity_poly.type
_entity_poly.pdbx_seq_one_letter_code
_entity_poly.pdbx_strand_id
1 'polypeptide(L)'
;MNLRTIYKICVLIGLLMVVTIPFLAWQVLINIQPRAEEVFRENILLQLDLDSLKQEVNALDNGINHVNQQQAAETPLYTESQIQKLREDIDVLQTAIGEKLEQIAMAKTTQVRLVRHVKIVIAAAMLLLAIGMTLTVFGVLGLHYHIKIYTDRRLQPRG
;
A
#
# COMPACT_ATOMS: atom_id res chain seq x y z
N MET A 1 -27.13 40.16 -6.21
CA MET A 1 -26.49 39.40 -5.12
C MET A 1 -25.31 40.23 -4.61
N ASN A 2 -25.25 40.55 -3.32
CA ASN A 2 -24.20 41.43 -2.80
C ASN A 2 -22.82 40.75 -2.85
N LEU A 3 -21.80 41.46 -3.33
CA LEU A 3 -20.43 40.96 -3.46
C LEU A 3 -19.89 40.40 -2.13
N ARG A 4 -20.28 41.02 -1.02
CA ARG A 4 -19.97 40.58 0.35
C ARG A 4 -20.55 39.21 0.71
N THR A 5 -21.70 38.85 0.15
CA THR A 5 -22.33 37.54 0.34
C THR A 5 -21.57 36.44 -0.40
N ILE A 6 -21.05 36.73 -1.59
CA ILE A 6 -20.25 35.79 -2.39
C ILE A 6 -18.95 35.42 -1.65
N TYR A 7 -18.22 36.41 -1.11
CA TYR A 7 -17.00 36.14 -0.35
C TYR A 7 -17.25 35.34 0.93
N LYS A 8 -18.35 35.61 1.65
CA LYS A 8 -18.74 34.82 2.85
C LYS A 8 -19.03 33.35 2.51
N ILE A 9 -19.75 33.11 1.42
CA ILE A 9 -20.05 31.76 0.93
C ILE A 9 -18.74 31.05 0.54
N CYS A 10 -17.83 31.74 -0.14
CA CYS A 10 -16.52 31.21 -0.52
C CYS A 10 -15.69 30.77 0.70
N VAL A 11 -15.63 31.61 1.75
CA VAL A 11 -14.95 31.26 3.01
C VAL A 11 -15.62 30.07 3.69
N LEU A 12 -16.94 30.04 3.78
CA LEU A 12 -17.68 28.94 4.41
C LEU A 12 -17.45 27.61 3.68
N ILE A 13 -17.51 27.60 2.34
CA ILE A 13 -17.26 26.41 1.53
C ILE A 13 -15.82 25.93 1.70
N GLY A 14 -14.85 26.85 1.63
CA GLY A 14 -13.44 26.49 1.81
C GLY A 14 -13.16 25.92 3.20
N LEU A 15 -13.73 26.51 4.24
CA LEU A 15 -13.55 26.04 5.62
C LEU A 15 -14.22 24.67 5.83
N LEU A 16 -15.41 24.47 5.26
CA LEU A 16 -16.10 23.19 5.28
C LEU A 16 -15.26 22.10 4.58
N MET A 17 -14.70 22.39 3.40
CA MET A 17 -13.80 21.46 2.71
C MET A 17 -12.59 21.09 3.56
N VAL A 18 -11.93 22.08 4.17
CA VAL A 18 -10.75 21.86 5.01
C VAL A 18 -11.04 20.95 6.21
N VAL A 19 -12.26 20.96 6.74
CA VAL A 19 -12.67 20.07 7.85
C VAL A 19 -13.12 18.69 7.35
N THR A 20 -13.90 18.63 6.27
CA THR A 20 -14.49 17.36 5.81
C THR A 20 -13.49 16.45 5.10
N ILE A 21 -12.51 17.02 4.37
CA ILE A 21 -11.55 16.23 3.59
C ILE A 21 -10.63 15.38 4.50
N PRO A 22 -10.01 15.93 5.56
CA PRO A 22 -9.21 15.13 6.49
C PRO A 22 -10.05 14.07 7.21
N PHE A 23 -11.29 14.39 7.57
CA PHE A 23 -12.20 13.46 8.22
C PHE A 23 -12.53 12.25 7.33
N LEU A 24 -12.86 12.49 6.05
CA LEU A 24 -13.10 11.42 5.08
C LEU A 24 -11.84 10.59 4.81
N ALA A 25 -10.68 11.25 4.68
CA ALA A 25 -9.40 10.56 4.50
C ALA A 25 -9.07 9.65 5.69
N TRP A 26 -9.33 10.13 6.92
CA TRP A 26 -9.18 9.37 8.15
C TRP A 26 -10.10 8.14 8.18
N GLN A 27 -11.37 8.30 7.83
CA GLN A 27 -12.33 7.20 7.78
C GLN A 27 -11.94 6.12 6.77
N VAL A 28 -11.46 6.53 5.58
CA VAL A 28 -10.95 5.60 4.57
C VAL A 28 -9.70 4.87 5.07
N LEU A 29 -8.80 5.56 5.77
CA LEU A 29 -7.58 4.95 6.30
C LEU A 29 -7.90 3.86 7.35
N ILE A 30 -8.82 4.14 8.28
CA ILE A 30 -9.27 3.16 9.29
C ILE A 30 -9.85 1.91 8.63
N ASN A 31 -10.64 2.07 7.56
CA ASN A 31 -11.23 0.94 6.86
C ASN A 31 -10.21 0.08 6.10
N ILE A 32 -9.09 0.67 5.66
CA ILE A 32 -8.04 -0.04 4.92
C ILE A 32 -7.04 -0.70 5.87
N GLN A 33 -6.82 -0.15 7.05
CA GLN A 33 -5.86 -0.63 8.05
C GLN A 33 -5.97 -2.15 8.35
N PRO A 34 -7.15 -2.72 8.69
CA PRO A 34 -7.23 -4.14 9.02
C PRO A 34 -6.89 -5.04 7.83
N ARG A 35 -7.27 -4.65 6.61
CA ARG A 35 -6.93 -5.38 5.39
C ARG A 35 -5.44 -5.33 5.08
N ALA A 36 -4.80 -4.19 5.32
CA ALA A 36 -3.36 -4.08 5.17
C ALA A 36 -2.64 -4.97 6.18
N GLU A 37 -3.05 -4.95 7.44
CA GLU A 37 -2.45 -5.77 8.50
C GLU A 37 -2.58 -7.27 8.20
N GLU A 38 -3.75 -7.72 7.73
CA GLU A 38 -3.98 -9.11 7.33
C GLU A 38 -3.04 -9.55 6.19
N VAL A 39 -2.95 -8.77 5.12
CA VAL A 39 -2.06 -9.06 3.98
C VAL A 39 -0.58 -9.04 4.40
N PHE A 40 -0.18 -8.12 5.28
CA PHE A 40 1.19 -8.09 5.80
C PHE A 40 1.48 -9.31 6.67
N ARG A 41 0.56 -9.69 7.57
CA ARG A 41 0.71 -10.88 8.42
C ARG A 41 0.80 -12.14 7.58
N GLU A 42 -0.08 -12.32 6.59
CA GLU A 42 -0.08 -13.47 5.70
C GLU A 42 1.23 -13.57 4.91
N ASN A 43 1.72 -12.44 4.38
CA ASN A 43 3.00 -12.42 3.65
C ASN A 43 4.19 -12.78 4.56
N ILE A 44 4.21 -12.29 5.80
CA ILE A 44 5.26 -12.65 6.78
C ILE A 44 5.21 -14.15 7.11
N LEU A 45 4.01 -14.70 7.33
CA LEU A 45 3.85 -16.14 7.59
C LEU A 45 4.32 -16.99 6.41
N LEU A 46 3.94 -16.62 5.19
CA LEU A 46 4.40 -17.31 3.98
C LEU A 46 5.92 -17.23 3.79
N GLN A 47 6.54 -16.10 4.14
CA GLN A 47 8.01 -15.97 4.11
C GLN A 47 8.69 -16.86 5.16
N LEU A 48 8.17 -16.89 6.38
CA LEU A 48 8.69 -17.76 7.44
C LEU A 48 8.56 -19.24 7.07
N ASP A 49 7.42 -19.67 6.54
CA ASP A 49 7.20 -21.04 6.06
C ASP A 49 8.20 -21.39 4.95
N LEU A 50 8.42 -20.46 4.01
CA LEU A 50 9.35 -20.66 2.90
C LEU A 50 10.81 -20.77 3.38
N ASP A 51 11.21 -19.94 4.34
CA ASP A 51 12.55 -20.02 4.94
C ASP A 51 12.74 -21.32 5.71
N SER A 52 11.69 -21.79 6.41
CA SER A 52 11.69 -23.10 7.07
C SER A 52 11.85 -24.23 6.06
N LEU A 53 11.06 -24.25 4.98
CA LEU A 53 11.18 -25.27 3.93
C LEU A 53 12.57 -25.26 3.26
N LYS A 54 13.14 -24.08 2.98
CA LYS A 54 14.50 -23.98 2.45
C LYS A 54 15.54 -24.54 3.41
N GLN A 55 15.36 -24.31 4.71
CA GLN A 55 16.26 -24.84 5.73
C GLN A 55 16.16 -26.37 5.82
N GLU A 56 14.95 -26.93 5.73
CA GLU A 56 14.73 -28.39 5.67
C GLU A 56 15.38 -29.01 4.43
N VAL A 57 15.18 -28.43 3.24
CA VAL A 57 15.83 -28.91 2.00
C VAL A 57 17.35 -28.86 2.14
N ASN A 58 17.92 -27.76 2.62
CA ASN A 58 19.35 -27.63 2.82
C ASN A 58 19.87 -28.66 3.85
N ALA A 59 19.11 -28.96 4.90
CA ALA A 59 19.48 -29.97 5.89
C ALA A 59 19.47 -31.38 5.28
N LEU A 60 18.44 -31.71 4.47
CA LEU A 60 18.35 -32.98 3.76
C LEU A 60 19.48 -33.13 2.74
N ASP A 61 19.77 -32.10 1.95
CA ASP A 61 20.83 -32.12 0.95
C ASP A 61 22.23 -32.27 1.59
N ASN A 62 22.49 -31.55 2.68
CA ASN A 62 23.71 -31.74 3.48
C ASN A 62 23.81 -33.15 4.07
N GLY A 63 22.69 -33.73 4.52
CA GLY A 63 22.61 -35.10 5.00
C GLY A 63 22.98 -36.11 3.91
N ILE A 64 22.42 -35.97 2.71
CA ILE A 64 22.76 -36.81 1.54
C ILE A 64 24.24 -36.68 1.19
N ASN A 65 24.78 -35.45 1.17
CA ASN A 65 26.18 -35.21 0.85
C ASN A 65 27.12 -35.83 1.89
N HIS A 66 26.78 -35.79 3.18
CA HIS A 66 27.53 -36.50 4.22
C HIS A 66 27.42 -38.03 4.11
N VAL A 67 26.25 -38.56 3.75
CA VAL A 67 26.07 -40.00 3.50
C VAL A 67 26.90 -40.47 2.31
N ASN A 68 26.91 -39.72 1.21
CA ASN A 68 27.73 -40.03 0.02
C ASN A 68 29.24 -40.00 0.36
N GLN A 69 29.68 -39.08 1.22
CA GLN A 69 31.07 -39.02 1.70
C GLN A 69 31.43 -40.19 2.63
N GLN A 70 30.50 -40.63 3.49
CA GLN A 70 30.70 -41.79 4.38
C GLN A 70 30.64 -43.12 3.64
N GLN A 71 29.83 -43.25 2.59
CA GLN A 71 29.81 -44.45 1.73
C GLN A 71 31.14 -44.66 0.98
N ALA A 72 31.93 -43.61 0.74
CA ALA A 72 33.28 -43.72 0.20
C ALA A 72 34.31 -44.26 1.22
N ALA A 73 33.95 -44.29 2.51
CA ALA A 73 34.76 -44.79 3.62
C ALA A 73 34.15 -46.09 4.20
N GLU A 74 34.35 -47.18 3.47
CA GLU A 74 34.38 -48.59 3.93
C GLU A 74 33.16 -49.23 4.65
N THR A 75 32.04 -48.55 4.90
CA THR A 75 30.77 -49.27 5.18
C THR A 75 29.54 -48.37 4.97
N PRO A 76 28.61 -48.73 4.06
CA PRO A 76 27.45 -47.89 3.79
C PRO A 76 26.47 -47.91 4.97
N LEU A 77 26.36 -46.79 5.67
CA LEU A 77 25.40 -46.59 6.78
C LEU A 77 23.93 -46.51 6.29
N TYR A 78 23.74 -46.23 4.99
CA TYR A 78 22.44 -46.10 4.33
C TYR A 78 22.39 -46.93 3.05
N THR A 79 21.21 -47.47 2.74
CA THR A 79 20.95 -48.21 1.50
C THR A 79 20.63 -47.26 0.34
N GLU A 80 20.97 -47.66 -0.89
CA GLU A 80 20.63 -46.92 -2.13
C GLU A 80 19.15 -46.53 -2.19
N SER A 81 18.25 -47.42 -1.76
CA SER A 81 16.81 -47.15 -1.69
C SER A 81 16.43 -46.03 -0.72
N GLN A 82 17.17 -45.86 0.38
CA GLN A 82 16.96 -44.77 1.34
C GLN A 82 17.45 -43.44 0.79
N ILE A 83 18.56 -43.44 0.03
CA ILE A 83 19.08 -42.24 -0.65
C ILE A 83 18.14 -41.81 -1.77
N GLN A 84 17.63 -42.77 -2.56
CA GLN A 84 16.63 -42.52 -3.60
C GLN A 84 15.38 -41.85 -3.00
N LYS A 85 14.90 -42.36 -1.87
CA LYS A 85 13.75 -41.81 -1.16
C LYS A 85 14.01 -40.39 -0.62
N LEU A 86 15.19 -40.13 -0.07
CA LEU A 86 15.58 -38.78 0.37
C LEU A 86 15.65 -37.79 -0.80
N ARG A 87 16.11 -38.22 -1.99
CA ARG A 87 16.08 -37.37 -3.20
C ARG A 87 14.66 -37.07 -3.66
N GLU A 88 13.78 -38.06 -3.58
CA GLU A 88 12.36 -37.91 -3.89
C GLU A 88 11.68 -36.92 -2.93
N ASP A 89 11.99 -37.02 -1.63
CA ASP A 89 11.52 -36.08 -0.61
C ASP A 89 12.03 -34.63 -0.87
N ILE A 90 13.28 -34.46 -1.32
CA ILE A 90 13.82 -33.15 -1.73
C ILE A 90 13.06 -32.58 -2.92
N ASP A 91 12.77 -33.40 -3.93
CA ASP A 91 12.08 -32.93 -5.15
C ASP A 91 10.65 -32.45 -4.83
N VAL A 92 9.94 -33.19 -3.98
CA VAL A 92 8.62 -32.80 -3.44
C VAL A 92 8.70 -31.48 -2.68
N LEU A 93 9.69 -31.32 -1.79
CA LEU A 93 9.90 -30.08 -1.03
C LEU A 93 10.27 -28.89 -1.95
N GLN A 94 11.06 -29.10 -3.00
CA GLN A 94 11.37 -28.07 -3.99
C GLN A 94 10.13 -27.64 -4.77
N THR A 95 9.25 -28.59 -5.11
CA THR A 95 7.98 -28.26 -5.76
C THR A 95 7.11 -27.40 -4.84
N ALA A 96 7.01 -27.77 -3.55
CA ALA A 96 6.29 -26.99 -2.54
C ALA A 96 6.87 -25.59 -2.33
N ILE A 97 8.20 -25.42 -2.38
CA ILE A 97 8.85 -24.09 -2.37
C ILE A 97 8.42 -23.26 -3.59
N GLY A 98 8.35 -23.87 -4.77
CA GLY A 98 7.88 -23.22 -6.00
C GLY A 98 6.45 -22.70 -5.86
N GLU A 99 5.53 -23.51 -5.35
CA GLU A 99 4.14 -23.10 -5.10
C GLU A 99 4.05 -21.96 -4.08
N LYS A 100 4.85 -22.01 -3.00
CA LYS A 100 4.90 -20.95 -1.99
C LYS A 100 5.47 -19.64 -2.53
N LEU A 101 6.46 -19.69 -3.44
CA LEU A 101 6.98 -18.51 -4.13
C LEU A 101 5.90 -17.85 -5.01
N GLU A 102 5.09 -18.65 -5.70
CA GLU A 102 3.98 -18.13 -6.51
C GLU A 102 2.91 -17.48 -5.63
N GLN A 103 2.56 -18.10 -4.50
CA GLN A 103 1.63 -17.51 -3.52
C GLN A 103 2.15 -16.17 -2.98
N ILE A 104 3.45 -16.07 -2.65
CA ILE A 104 4.08 -14.81 -2.21
C ILE A 104 4.06 -13.77 -3.33
N ALA A 105 4.32 -14.17 -4.59
CA ALA A 105 4.25 -13.25 -5.72
C ALA A 105 2.84 -12.67 -5.89
N MET A 106 1.80 -13.51 -5.79
CA MET A 106 0.40 -13.09 -5.82
C MET A 106 0.06 -12.14 -4.66
N ALA A 107 0.46 -12.47 -3.43
CA ALA A 107 0.26 -11.62 -2.25
C ALA A 107 0.94 -10.24 -2.43
N LYS A 108 2.16 -10.23 -2.97
CA LYS A 108 2.92 -9.00 -3.24
C LYS A 108 2.23 -8.11 -4.29
N THR A 109 1.65 -8.67 -5.34
CA THR A 109 0.90 -7.86 -6.33
C THR A 109 -0.34 -7.20 -5.70
N THR A 110 -1.02 -7.92 -4.80
CA THR A 110 -2.19 -7.41 -4.07
C THR A 110 -1.79 -6.27 -3.13
N GLN A 111 -0.68 -6.44 -2.41
CA GLN A 111 -0.11 -5.40 -1.55
C GLN A 111 0.25 -4.13 -2.35
N VAL A 112 0.90 -4.27 -3.51
CA VAL A 112 1.26 -3.13 -4.38
C VAL A 112 0.01 -2.40 -4.87
N ARG A 113 -1.05 -3.13 -5.21
CA ARG A 113 -2.33 -2.54 -5.61
C ARG A 113 -2.96 -1.75 -4.45
N LEU A 114 -2.97 -2.31 -3.24
CA LEU A 114 -3.51 -1.67 -2.05
C LEU A 114 -2.77 -0.37 -1.72
N VAL A 115 -1.43 -0.41 -1.71
CA VAL A 115 -0.58 0.76 -1.45
C VAL A 115 -0.80 1.84 -2.52
N ARG A 116 -0.99 1.47 -3.79
CA ARG A 116 -1.28 2.41 -4.86
C ARG A 116 -2.61 3.12 -4.64
N HIS A 117 -3.67 2.40 -4.27
CA HIS A 117 -4.96 3.01 -3.95
C HIS A 117 -4.85 4.01 -2.80
N VAL A 118 -4.16 3.66 -1.71
CA VAL A 118 -3.93 4.56 -0.58
C VAL A 118 -3.17 5.82 -1.03
N LYS A 119 -2.10 5.67 -1.82
CA LYS A 119 -1.32 6.81 -2.33
C LYS A 119 -2.16 7.76 -3.18
N ILE A 120 -3.02 7.23 -4.05
CA ILE A 120 -3.90 8.04 -4.90
C ILE A 120 -4.91 8.82 -4.04
N VAL A 121 -5.53 8.17 -3.05
CA VAL A 121 -6.47 8.82 -2.14
C VAL A 121 -5.81 9.96 -1.37
N ILE A 122 -4.61 9.74 -0.84
CA ILE A 122 -3.84 10.77 -0.13
C ILE A 122 -3.50 11.93 -1.07
N ALA A 123 -3.03 11.65 -2.29
CA ALA A 123 -2.68 12.68 -3.26
C ALA A 123 -3.91 13.51 -3.68
N ALA A 124 -5.06 12.87 -3.91
CA ALA A 124 -6.31 13.53 -4.22
C ALA A 124 -6.79 14.42 -3.05
N ALA A 125 -6.69 13.92 -1.81
CA ALA A 125 -7.03 14.68 -0.62
C ALA A 125 -6.14 15.93 -0.46
N MET A 126 -4.83 15.80 -0.72
CA MET A 126 -3.91 16.94 -0.68
C MET A 126 -4.23 18.01 -1.73
N LEU A 127 -4.56 17.60 -2.96
CA LEU A 127 -4.98 18.53 -4.02
C LEU A 127 -6.25 19.28 -3.63
N LEU A 128 -7.27 18.57 -3.14
CA LEU A 128 -8.52 19.19 -2.70
C LEU A 128 -8.31 20.13 -1.50
N LEU A 129 -7.43 19.78 -0.57
CA LEU A 129 -7.06 20.66 0.54
C LEU A 129 -6.36 21.94 0.07
N ALA A 130 -5.45 21.83 -0.90
CA ALA A 130 -4.79 23.01 -1.48
C ALA A 130 -5.82 23.95 -2.14
N ILE A 131 -6.79 23.39 -2.87
CA ILE A 131 -7.90 24.17 -3.46
C ILE A 131 -8.76 24.80 -2.36
N GLY A 132 -9.13 24.06 -1.32
CA GLY A 132 -9.91 24.60 -0.19
C GLY A 132 -9.19 25.74 0.55
N MET A 133 -7.88 25.59 0.78
CA MET A 133 -7.02 26.61 1.39
C MET A 133 -6.89 27.86 0.52
N THR A 134 -6.74 27.71 -0.79
CA THR A 134 -6.70 28.88 -1.69
C THR A 134 -8.05 29.62 -1.70
N LEU A 135 -9.17 28.91 -1.73
CA LEU A 135 -10.52 29.49 -1.63
C LEU A 135 -10.72 30.27 -0.33
N THR A 136 -10.31 29.72 0.82
CA THR A 136 -10.43 30.44 2.10
C THR A 136 -9.57 31.69 2.12
N VAL A 137 -8.32 31.63 1.65
CA VAL A 137 -7.43 32.79 1.57
C VAL A 137 -8.01 33.88 0.65
N PHE A 138 -8.46 33.52 -0.56
CA PHE A 138 -9.10 34.48 -1.47
C PHE A 138 -10.39 35.07 -0.89
N GLY A 139 -11.21 34.26 -0.23
CA GLY A 139 -12.43 34.70 0.41
C GLY A 139 -12.17 35.72 1.53
N VAL A 140 -11.18 35.45 2.39
CA VAL A 140 -10.77 36.36 3.47
C VAL A 140 -10.19 37.65 2.91
N LEU A 141 -9.29 37.57 1.92
CA LEU A 141 -8.71 38.75 1.29
C LEU A 141 -9.77 39.63 0.60
N GLY A 142 -10.70 39.01 -0.14
CA GLY A 142 -11.80 39.74 -0.79
C GLY A 142 -12.73 40.44 0.21
N LEU A 143 -12.93 39.83 1.38
CA LEU A 143 -13.73 40.40 2.46
C LEU A 143 -13.00 41.53 3.20
N HIS A 144 -11.69 41.40 3.40
CA HIS A 144 -10.87 42.41 4.09
C HIS A 144 -10.60 43.64 3.22
N TYR A 145 -10.20 43.46 1.96
CA TYR A 145 -9.83 44.57 1.08
C TYR A 145 -11.02 45.28 0.43
N HIS A 146 -12.26 44.88 0.73
CA HIS A 146 -13.48 45.48 0.17
C HIS A 146 -13.36 45.71 -1.35
N ILE A 147 -12.82 44.72 -2.07
CA ILE A 147 -12.48 44.85 -3.49
C ILE A 147 -13.77 45.17 -4.25
N LYS A 148 -13.96 46.45 -4.60
CA LYS A 148 -14.99 46.88 -5.54
C LYS A 148 -14.49 46.44 -6.91
N ILE A 149 -14.88 45.23 -7.34
CA ILE A 149 -14.76 44.84 -8.74
C ILE A 149 -15.45 45.95 -9.52
N TYR A 150 -14.68 46.70 -10.31
CA TYR A 150 -15.17 47.85 -11.06
C TYR A 150 -16.43 47.43 -11.84
N THR A 151 -17.60 47.86 -11.37
CA THR A 151 -18.82 47.81 -12.17
C THR A 151 -18.56 48.68 -13.39
N ASP A 152 -18.65 48.06 -14.56
CA ASP A 152 -18.38 48.65 -15.86
C ASP A 152 -18.97 50.06 -15.97
N ARG A 153 -18.10 51.07 -16.17
CA ARG A 153 -18.49 52.48 -16.32
C ARG A 153 -19.37 52.72 -17.55
N ARG A 154 -19.52 51.74 -18.44
CA ARG A 154 -20.41 51.82 -19.61
C ARG A 154 -21.90 51.75 -19.26
N LEU A 155 -22.26 51.42 -18.01
CA LEU A 155 -23.66 51.31 -17.55
C LEU A 155 -24.19 52.54 -16.78
N GLN A 156 -23.41 53.61 -16.60
CA GLN A 156 -23.92 54.85 -16.01
C GLN A 156 -24.54 55.75 -17.09
N PRO A 157 -25.84 56.11 -16.99
CA PRO A 157 -26.43 57.09 -17.89
C PRO A 157 -25.71 58.43 -17.70
N ARG A 158 -25.31 59.04 -18.80
CA ARG A 158 -24.78 60.41 -18.82
C ARG A 158 -25.91 61.35 -18.44
N GLY A 159 -25.93 61.76 -17.17
CA GLY A 159 -26.65 62.93 -16.68
C GLY A 159 -25.76 64.16 -16.77
#